data_AF-A0A924DPF2-F1
#
_entry.id   AF-A0A924DPF2-F1
#
_cell.length_a   1.000
_cell.length_b   1.000
_cell.length_c   1.000
_cell.angle_alpha   90.00
_cell.angle_beta   90.00
_cell.angle_gamma   90.00
#
_symmetry.space_group_name_H-M   'P 1'
#
loop_
_entity.id
_entity.type
_entity.pdbx_description
1 polymer ?
#
loop_
_entity_poly.entity_id
_entity_poly.type
_entity_poly.pdbx_seq_one_letter_code
_entity_poly.pdbx_strand_id
1 'polypeptide(L)'
;MPLGKGNIIITFIYKGDSYIIHTYANEYSNLMTLISDRLAIPGFGLCCGMGSCGTCIVEIGSQYTSITKPVLSCDIRVNNELSNKHVTIADQPY
;
A
#
# COMPACT_ATOMS: atom_id res chain seq x y z
N MET A 1 24.95 -13.39 6.03
CA MET A 1 23.67 -13.90 5.51
C MET A 1 22.58 -13.37 6.43
N PRO A 2 21.75 -12.38 6.05
CA PRO A 2 20.70 -11.92 6.96
C PRO A 2 19.53 -12.92 6.95
N LEU A 3 19.09 -13.24 8.17
CA LEU A 3 18.05 -14.21 8.50
C LEU A 3 16.65 -13.73 8.06
N GLY A 4 15.85 -14.65 7.52
CA GLY A 4 14.39 -14.61 7.58
C GLY A 4 13.72 -13.36 6.99
N LYS A 5 13.84 -13.14 5.68
CA LYS A 5 12.96 -12.21 4.96
C LYS A 5 11.52 -12.75 5.01
N GLY A 6 10.75 -12.34 6.01
CA GLY A 6 9.33 -12.66 6.11
C GLY A 6 8.62 -12.22 4.83
N ASN A 7 8.00 -13.15 4.13
CA ASN A 7 7.22 -12.86 2.92
C ASN A 7 5.94 -12.15 3.35
N ILE A 8 5.80 -10.90 2.93
CA ILE A 8 4.62 -10.07 3.18
C ILE A 8 3.79 -10.12 1.90
N ILE A 9 2.58 -10.65 2.03
CA ILE A 9 1.62 -10.74 0.93
C ILE A 9 0.59 -9.64 1.15
N ILE A 10 0.47 -8.74 0.18
CA ILE A 10 -0.48 -7.63 0.19
C ILE A 10 -1.33 -7.73 -1.06
N THR A 11 -2.65 -7.61 -0.90
CA THR A 11 -3.57 -7.56 -2.03
C THR A 11 -4.00 -6.12 -2.26
N PHE A 12 -3.61 -5.54 -3.39
CA PHE A 12 -4.07 -4.22 -3.81
C PHE A 12 -5.32 -4.35 -4.67
N ILE A 13 -6.30 -3.49 -4.45
CA ILE A 13 -7.52 -3.42 -5.27
C ILE A 13 -7.55 -2.03 -5.89
N TYR A 14 -7.50 -1.96 -7.22
CA TYR A 14 -7.53 -0.70 -7.97
C TYR A 14 -8.37 -0.87 -9.24
N LYS A 15 -9.32 0.05 -9.48
CA LYS A 15 -10.25 0.00 -10.64
C LYS A 15 -11.05 -1.32 -10.79
N GLY A 16 -11.26 -2.04 -9.68
CA GLY A 16 -11.92 -3.34 -9.68
C GLY A 16 -11.00 -4.53 -9.93
N ASP A 17 -9.73 -4.28 -10.29
CA ASP A 17 -8.72 -5.30 -10.44
C ASP A 17 -7.99 -5.55 -9.12
N SER A 18 -7.68 -6.83 -8.85
CA SER A 18 -6.91 -7.25 -7.68
C SER A 18 -5.47 -7.63 -8.07
N TYR A 19 -4.50 -7.01 -7.43
CA TYR A 19 -3.07 -7.22 -7.63
C TYR A 19 -2.46 -7.81 -6.36
N ILE A 20 -2.02 -9.06 -6.43
CA ILE A 20 -1.34 -9.73 -5.31
C ILE A 20 0.15 -9.44 -5.43
N ILE A 21 0.70 -8.74 -4.44
CA ILE A 21 2.11 -8.35 -4.41
C ILE A 21 2.80 -9.08 -3.26
N HIS A 22 3.90 -9.74 -3.61
CA HIS A 22 4.83 -10.34 -2.66
C HIS A 22 5.98 -9.37 -2.43
N THR A 23 6.17 -8.98 -1.17
CA THR A 23 7.26 -8.10 -0.77
C THR A 23 7.89 -8.59 0.53
N TYR A 24 8.94 -7.92 0.97
CA TYR A 24 9.63 -8.22 2.22
C TYR A 24 9.72 -6.99 3.10
N ALA A 25 9.85 -7.22 4.41
CA ALA A 25 10.14 -6.14 5.34
C ALA A 25 11.40 -5.38 4.89
N ASN A 26 11.33 -4.05 4.92
CA ASN A 26 12.38 -3.13 4.46
C ASN A 26 12.75 -3.20 2.96
N GLU A 27 11.98 -3.89 2.12
CA GLU A 27 12.19 -3.82 0.67
C GLU A 27 11.76 -2.45 0.11
N TYR A 28 10.69 -1.89 0.68
CA TYR A 28 10.19 -0.56 0.37
C TYR A 28 10.10 0.27 1.64
N SER A 29 10.45 1.56 1.54
CA SER A 29 10.42 2.48 2.68
C SER A 29 9.01 2.67 3.25
N ASN A 30 8.01 2.75 2.37
CA ASN A 30 6.61 2.91 2.72
C ASN A 30 5.69 2.29 1.65
N LEU A 31 4.41 2.18 1.99
CA LEU A 31 3.37 1.61 1.14
C LEU A 31 3.19 2.45 -0.15
N MET A 32 3.40 3.77 -0.07
CA MET A 32 3.31 4.64 -1.25
C MET A 32 4.34 4.27 -2.31
N THR A 33 5.61 4.05 -1.93
CA THR A 33 6.66 3.67 -2.88
C THR A 33 6.38 2.30 -3.48
N LEU A 34 5.88 1.34 -2.67
CA LEU A 34 5.48 0.02 -3.16
C LEU A 34 4.36 0.11 -4.20
N ILE A 35 3.29 0.85 -3.91
CA ILE A 35 2.16 1.04 -4.84
C ILE A 35 2.63 1.73 -6.12
N SER A 36 3.45 2.77 -5.99
CA SER A 36 3.94 3.54 -7.13
C SER A 36 4.82 2.68 -8.06
N ASP A 37 5.67 1.84 -7.48
CA ASP A 37 6.54 0.91 -8.22
C ASP A 37 5.75 -0.21 -8.92
N ARG A 38 4.69 -0.72 -8.27
CA ARG A 38 3.96 -1.91 -8.76
C ARG A 38 2.76 -1.60 -9.62
N LEU A 39 2.01 -0.54 -9.32
CA LEU A 39 0.79 -0.17 -10.03
C LEU A 39 0.97 1.07 -10.92
N ALA A 40 2.02 1.87 -10.72
CA ALA A 40 2.33 3.07 -11.51
C ALA A 40 1.11 3.97 -11.75
N ILE A 41 0.33 4.22 -10.70
CA ILE A 41 -0.94 4.96 -10.78
C ILE A 41 -0.65 6.45 -11.06
N PRO A 42 -1.18 7.02 -12.15
CA PRO A 42 -1.00 8.44 -12.45
C PRO A 42 -1.58 9.32 -11.34
N GLY A 43 -0.82 10.34 -10.90
CA GLY A 43 -1.27 11.27 -9.85
C GLY A 43 -1.21 10.72 -8.42
N PHE A 44 -0.78 9.46 -8.23
CA PHE A 44 -0.63 8.90 -6.89
C PHE A 44 0.65 9.42 -6.21
N GLY A 45 0.51 9.95 -5.00
CA GLY A 45 1.63 10.42 -4.19
C GLY A 45 2.42 11.61 -4.77
N LEU A 46 1.72 12.62 -5.31
CA LEU A 46 2.30 13.80 -5.97
C LEU A 46 3.25 14.63 -5.09
N CYS A 47 3.06 14.59 -3.78
CA CYS A 47 3.91 15.29 -2.82
C CYS A 47 5.12 14.46 -2.35
N CYS A 48 5.47 13.36 -3.03
CA CYS A 48 6.62 12.51 -2.72
C CYS A 48 6.66 12.04 -1.25
N GLY A 49 5.50 11.89 -0.61
CA GLY A 49 5.39 11.47 0.78
C GLY A 49 5.59 12.55 1.84
N MET A 50 5.52 13.84 1.49
CA MET A 50 5.51 14.95 2.46
C MET A 50 4.22 15.05 3.30
N GLY A 51 3.16 14.30 2.96
CA GLY A 51 1.90 14.32 3.70
C GLY A 51 0.98 15.50 3.39
N SER A 52 1.28 16.33 2.39
CA SER A 52 0.51 17.57 2.11
C SER A 52 -0.54 17.43 1.00
N CYS A 53 -0.45 16.43 0.14
CA CYS A 53 -1.27 16.32 -1.07
C CYS A 53 -2.51 15.43 -0.93
N GLY A 54 -2.52 14.48 0.01
CA GLY A 54 -3.62 13.51 0.15
C GLY A 54 -3.78 12.52 -1.00
N THR A 55 -3.03 12.62 -2.11
CA THR A 55 -3.23 11.75 -3.29
C THR A 55 -2.68 10.32 -3.11
N CYS A 56 -2.16 9.99 -1.93
CA CYS A 56 -1.75 8.63 -1.56
C CYS A 56 -2.63 8.01 -0.47
N ILE A 57 -3.84 8.53 -0.29
CA ILE A 57 -4.83 7.92 0.60
C ILE A 57 -5.23 6.55 0.04
N VAL A 58 -5.18 5.54 0.90
CA VAL A 58 -5.64 4.19 0.61
C VAL A 58 -6.43 3.66 1.79
N GLU A 59 -7.28 2.70 1.52
CA GLU A 59 -8.07 2.04 2.54
C GLU A 59 -7.43 0.69 2.89
N ILE A 60 -6.98 0.55 4.14
CA ILE A 60 -6.42 -0.71 4.62
C ILE A 60 -7.51 -1.46 5.37
N GLY A 61 -7.85 -2.65 4.88
CA GLY A 61 -8.76 -3.61 5.49
C GLY A 61 -8.04 -4.87 5.94
N SER A 62 -8.67 -5.60 6.87
CA SER A 62 -8.30 -6.97 7.23
C SER A 62 -9.31 -7.94 6.62
N GLN A 63 -8.87 -9.11 6.19
CA GLN A 63 -9.74 -10.18 5.67
C GLN A 63 -10.86 -10.61 6.65
N TYR A 64 -10.69 -10.34 7.95
CA TYR A 64 -11.64 -10.73 9.00
C TYR A 64 -12.66 -9.64 9.35
N THR A 65 -12.48 -8.41 8.85
CA THR A 65 -13.32 -7.27 9.25
C THR A 65 -13.73 -6.47 8.03
N SER A 66 -15.02 -6.20 7.86
CA SER A 66 -15.54 -5.29 6.83
C SER A 66 -15.20 -3.81 7.06
N ILE A 67 -14.38 -3.51 8.08
CA ILE A 67 -13.96 -2.15 8.42
C ILE A 67 -12.65 -1.88 7.68
N THR A 68 -12.71 -1.00 6.70
CA THR A 68 -11.53 -0.40 6.10
C THR A 68 -11.22 0.92 6.78
N LYS A 69 -9.93 1.22 6.99
CA LYS A 69 -9.49 2.51 7.53
C LYS A 69 -8.75 3.28 6.45
N PRO A 70 -9.19 4.50 6.09
CA PRO A 70 -8.44 5.36 5.19
C PRO A 70 -7.17 5.84 5.91
N VAL A 71 -6.03 5.65 5.26
CA VAL A 71 -4.70 6.03 5.76
C VAL A 71 -3.86 6.58 4.62
N LEU A 72 -2.86 7.40 4.95
CA LEU A 72 -1.88 7.89 3.99
C LEU A 72 -0.80 6.84 3.76
N SER A 73 -0.70 6.30 2.54
CA SER A 73 0.29 5.28 2.20
C SER A 73 1.73 5.72 2.42
N CYS A 74 2.01 7.03 2.37
CA CYS A 74 3.35 7.56 2.60
C CYS A 74 3.81 7.48 4.06
N ASP A 75 2.88 7.42 5.01
CA ASP A 75 3.15 7.33 6.44
C ASP A 75 3.17 5.87 6.94
N ILE A 76 2.69 4.94 6.10
CA ILE A 76 2.65 3.51 6.42
C ILE A 76 3.93 2.81 5.98
N ARG A 77 4.69 2.27 6.94
CA ARG A 77 5.89 1.46 6.68
C ARG A 77 5.52 0.03 6.26
N VAL A 78 6.26 -0.51 5.30
CA VAL A 78 6.12 -1.92 4.87
C VAL A 78 6.84 -2.83 5.87
N ASN A 79 6.05 -3.47 6.73
CA ASN A 79 6.52 -4.41 7.74
C ASN A 79 5.59 -5.64 7.84
N ASN A 80 5.93 -6.58 8.72
CA ASN A 80 5.18 -7.83 8.87
C ASN A 80 3.72 -7.61 9.33
N GLU A 81 3.35 -6.45 9.87
CA GLU A 81 1.98 -6.15 10.29
C GLU A 81 1.04 -5.91 9.10
N LEU A 82 1.58 -5.58 7.92
CA LEU A 82 0.81 -5.48 6.68
C LEU A 82 0.55 -6.83 6.00
N SER A 83 1.11 -7.92 6.52
CA SER A 83 0.92 -9.24 5.94
C SER A 83 -0.55 -9.65 6.00
N ASN A 84 -1.08 -10.15 4.88
CA ASN A 84 -2.48 -10.56 4.70
C ASN A 84 -3.50 -9.40 4.82
N LYS A 85 -3.08 -8.17 4.52
CA LYS A 85 -3.99 -7.04 4.42
C LYS A 85 -4.43 -6.79 2.98
N HIS A 86 -5.62 -6.21 2.86
CA HIS A 86 -6.16 -5.72 1.60
C HIS A 86 -6.06 -4.20 1.58
N VAL A 87 -5.51 -3.66 0.51
CA VAL A 87 -5.31 -2.24 0.31
C VAL A 87 -6.13 -1.81 -0.88
N THR A 88 -7.22 -1.08 -0.65
CA THR A 88 -8.05 -0.55 -1.73
C THR A 88 -7.59 0.87 -2.06
N ILE A 89 -7.36 1.12 -3.34
CA ILE A 89 -6.97 2.41 -3.87
C ILE A 89 -8.16 2.98 -4.61
N ALA A 90 -8.69 4.11 -4.14
CA ALA A 90 -9.77 4.81 -4.81
C ALA A 90 -9.24 5.48 -6.08
N ASP A 91 -9.94 5.30 -7.20
CA ASP A 91 -9.69 6.05 -8.42
C ASP A 91 -10.38 7.42 -8.29
N GLN A 92 -9.71 8.36 -7.63
CA GLN A 92 -10.18 9.74 -7.59
C GLN A 92 -9.65 10.49 -8.81
N PRO A 93 -10.52 11.15 -9.60
CA PRO A 93 -10.07 12.06 -10.64
C PRO A 93 -9.50 13.30 -9.96
N TYR A 94 -8.17 13.39 -9.90
CA TYR A 94 -7.46 14.62 -9.51
C TYR A 94 -7.18 15.48 -10.74
#